data_AF-A0A359CJP7-F1
#
_entry.id   AF-A0A359CJP7-F1
#
_cell.length_a   1.000
_cell.length_b   1.000
_cell.length_c   1.000
_cell.angle_alpha   90.00
_cell.angle_beta   90.00
_cell.angle_gamma   90.00
#
_symmetry.space_group_name_H-M   'P 1'
#
loop_
_entity.id
_entity.type
_entity.pdbx_description
1 polymer ?
#
loop_
_entity_poly.entity_id
_entity_poly.type
_entity_poly.pdbx_seq_one_letter_code
_entity_poly.pdbx_strand_id
1 'polypeptide(L)'
;TFQRSLYDNERKWWEPETPEEEALDQVTPSKRMMRTPDAYAYFVATYKPLKDFAATLSGNYTGSMQVPHEAGFGVEGVDRFSQVNITETSPAFFELNAKVAYNLAIYADLQVELNAGVQNIFNSFQDDFDTGAGRASSYIYGPGTPRSFFAGFKLKL
;
A
#
# COMPACT_ATOMS: atom_id res chain seq x y z
N THR A 1 7.48 14.73 -0.66
CA THR A 1 6.62 15.71 0.02
C THR A 1 6.62 15.46 1.50
N PHE A 2 6.78 16.53 2.28
CA PHE A 2 6.51 16.53 3.72
C PHE A 2 5.35 17.49 3.94
N GLN A 3 4.22 16.98 4.42
CA GLN A 3 2.99 17.74 4.60
C GLN A 3 2.25 17.18 5.80
N ARG A 4 1.78 18.05 6.70
CA ARG A 4 1.03 17.65 7.88
C ARG A 4 -0.41 18.12 7.78
N SER A 5 -1.35 17.19 7.86
CA SER A 5 -2.79 17.49 7.81
C SER A 5 -3.42 17.26 9.18
N LEU A 6 -3.99 18.32 9.75
CA LEU A 6 -4.59 18.30 11.10
C LEU A 6 -5.98 18.91 11.08
N TYR A 7 -6.87 18.37 11.90
CA TYR A 7 -8.11 19.03 12.33
C TYR A 7 -7.81 20.13 13.35
N ASP A 8 -8.70 21.12 13.43
CA ASP A 8 -8.61 22.20 14.43
C ASP A 8 -8.72 21.65 15.86
N ASN A 9 -9.66 20.73 16.07
CA ASN A 9 -9.93 20.06 17.34
C ASN A 9 -9.71 18.55 17.21
N GLU A 10 -9.45 17.88 18.34
CA GLU A 10 -9.38 16.42 18.37
C GLU A 10 -10.74 15.82 18.00
N ARG A 11 -10.71 14.77 17.17
CA ARG A 11 -11.91 14.07 16.72
C ARG A 11 -11.65 12.58 16.79
N LYS A 12 -12.69 11.82 17.10
CA LYS A 12 -12.73 10.38 16.85
C LYS A 12 -13.23 10.15 15.42
N TRP A 13 -12.76 9.09 14.77
CA TRP A 13 -13.27 8.69 13.46
C TRP A 13 -14.58 7.90 13.56
N TRP A 14 -14.90 7.40 14.75
CA TRP A 14 -16.14 6.72 15.10
C TRP A 14 -16.49 7.02 16.57
N GLU A 15 -17.77 7.17 16.86
CA GLU A 15 -18.33 7.40 18.19
C GLU A 15 -19.54 6.47 18.36
N PRO A 16 -19.78 5.93 19.57
CA PRO A 16 -20.93 5.06 19.81
C PRO A 16 -22.25 5.83 19.67
N GLU A 17 -23.23 5.23 18.99
CA GLU A 17 -24.57 5.80 18.84
C GLU A 17 -25.52 5.36 19.97
N THR A 18 -25.23 4.21 20.61
CA THR A 18 -26.00 3.67 21.72
C THR A 18 -25.13 3.37 22.95
N PRO A 19 -25.71 3.31 24.17
CA PRO A 19 -24.96 2.92 25.37
C PRO A 19 -24.35 1.51 25.31
N GLU A 20 -24.89 0.62 24.47
CA GLU A 20 -24.36 -0.73 24.30
C GLU A 20 -23.08 -0.72 23.47
N GLU A 21 -22.97 0.21 22.51
CA GLU A 21 -21.78 0.37 21.66
C GLU A 21 -20.60 1.01 22.40
N GLU A 22 -20.80 1.62 23.57
CA GLU A 22 -19.71 2.15 24.39
C GLU A 22 -18.65 1.08 24.71
N ALA A 23 -19.05 -0.19 24.80
CA ALA A 23 -18.12 -1.31 25.00
C ALA A 23 -17.17 -1.54 23.81
N LEU A 24 -17.52 -1.04 22.62
CA LEU A 24 -16.72 -1.15 21.40
C LEU A 24 -15.77 0.04 21.21
N ASP A 25 -15.82 1.07 22.06
CA ASP A 25 -15.05 2.30 21.88
C ASP A 25 -13.63 2.20 22.44
N GLN A 26 -12.66 1.89 21.57
CA GLN A 26 -11.23 2.09 21.81
C GLN A 26 -10.62 3.09 20.83
N VAL A 27 -11.45 3.98 20.26
CA VAL A 27 -11.00 4.98 19.30
C VAL A 27 -10.26 6.08 20.03
N THR A 28 -9.00 6.29 19.68
CA THR A 28 -8.18 7.36 20.25
C THR A 28 -8.53 8.69 19.56
N PRO A 29 -8.99 9.72 20.31
CA PRO A 29 -9.18 11.05 19.75
C PRO A 29 -7.87 11.59 19.17
N SER A 30 -7.91 12.15 17.97
CA SER A 30 -6.72 12.64 17.29
C SER A 30 -7.02 13.87 16.46
N LYS A 31 -6.05 14.79 16.38
CA LYS A 31 -6.08 15.85 15.37
C LYS A 31 -5.60 15.37 14.01
N ARG A 32 -4.86 14.26 13.93
CA ARG A 32 -4.33 13.75 12.65
C ARG A 32 -5.48 13.20 11.83
N MET A 33 -5.49 13.52 10.55
CA MET A 33 -6.44 12.92 9.63
C MET A 33 -6.06 11.45 9.40
N MET A 34 -7.07 10.57 9.42
CA MET A 34 -6.88 9.15 9.16
C MET A 34 -6.31 8.93 7.76
N ARG A 35 -5.49 7.88 7.60
CA ARG A 35 -4.84 7.46 6.35
C ARG A 35 -4.04 8.57 5.66
N THR A 36 -3.54 9.53 6.43
CA THR A 36 -2.78 10.67 5.91
C THR A 36 -1.37 10.66 6.49
N PRO A 37 -0.36 10.15 5.74
CA PRO A 37 1.02 10.13 6.20
C PRO A 37 1.64 11.53 6.08
N ASP A 38 2.49 11.89 7.04
CA ASP A 38 3.14 13.21 7.02
C ASP A 38 4.31 13.31 6.02
N ALA A 39 4.83 12.15 5.61
CA ALA A 39 5.96 12.02 4.69
C ALA A 39 5.60 11.04 3.57
N TYR A 40 5.81 11.49 2.34
CA TYR A 40 5.64 10.68 1.13
C TYR A 40 6.77 10.99 0.16
N ALA A 41 7.34 9.98 -0.49
CA ALA A 41 8.31 10.20 -1.56
C ALA A 41 8.04 9.26 -2.74
N TYR A 42 8.26 9.78 -3.94
CA TYR A 42 8.12 9.05 -5.19
C TYR A 42 9.37 9.31 -6.01
N PHE A 43 9.95 8.27 -6.60
CA PHE A 43 11.01 8.43 -7.58
C PHE A 43 10.94 7.39 -8.69
N VAL A 44 11.49 7.76 -9.84
CA VAL A 44 11.79 6.85 -10.95
C VAL A 44 13.16 7.20 -11.49
N ALA A 45 14.02 6.20 -11.62
CA ALA A 45 15.32 6.31 -12.24
C ALA A 45 15.40 5.31 -13.39
N THR A 46 15.75 5.78 -14.59
CA THR A 46 16.00 4.92 -15.74
C THR A 46 17.45 5.07 -16.18
N TYR A 47 18.17 3.95 -16.21
CA TYR A 47 19.54 3.86 -16.66
C TYR A 47 19.62 3.10 -18.00
N LYS A 48 20.31 3.68 -18.98
CA LYS A 48 20.47 3.13 -20.34
C LYS A 48 21.97 3.02 -20.68
N PRO A 49 22.67 1.98 -20.19
CA PRO A 49 24.08 1.77 -20.49
C PRO A 49 24.35 1.46 -21.97
N LEU A 50 23.36 0.91 -22.68
CA LEU A 50 23.42 0.57 -24.10
C LEU A 50 22.18 1.11 -24.81
N LYS A 51 22.25 1.30 -26.13
CA LYS A 51 21.12 1.81 -26.95
C LYS A 51 19.85 0.97 -26.78
N ASP A 52 20.02 -0.35 -26.75
CA ASP A 52 18.91 -1.30 -26.76
C ASP A 52 18.53 -1.82 -25.38
N PHE A 53 19.26 -1.45 -24.33
CA PHE A 53 19.01 -1.90 -22.96
C PHE A 53 18.57 -0.74 -22.07
N ALA A 54 17.54 -0.98 -21.25
CA ALA A 54 17.10 -0.07 -20.21
C ALA A 54 16.85 -0.81 -18.90
N ALA A 55 17.36 -0.26 -17.80
CA ALA A 55 17.01 -0.66 -16.44
C ALA A 55 16.26 0.50 -15.78
N THR A 56 15.08 0.23 -15.23
CA THR A 56 14.25 1.21 -14.52
C THR A 56 14.05 0.75 -13.08
N LEU A 57 14.30 1.66 -12.15
CA LEU A 57 13.99 1.54 -10.75
C LEU A 57 12.91 2.56 -10.42
N SER A 58 11.84 2.17 -9.74
CA SER A 58 10.86 3.11 -9.18
C SER A 58 10.60 2.80 -7.72
N GLY A 59 10.37 3.83 -6.92
CA GLY A 59 10.16 3.67 -5.49
C GLY A 59 9.11 4.62 -4.94
N ASN A 60 8.27 4.07 -4.07
CA ASN A 60 7.26 4.80 -3.29
C ASN A 60 7.59 4.63 -1.80
N TYR A 61 7.80 5.73 -1.10
CA TYR A 61 7.87 5.75 0.36
C TYR A 61 6.61 6.39 0.92
N THR A 62 5.96 5.70 1.85
CA THR A 62 4.78 6.16 2.57
C THR A 62 5.07 6.07 4.06
N GLY A 63 5.06 7.20 4.77
CA GLY A 63 5.27 7.21 6.22
C GLY A 63 4.13 6.54 7.00
N SER A 64 4.35 6.33 8.30
CA SER A 64 3.31 5.83 9.20
C SER A 64 2.12 6.78 9.30
N MET A 65 0.92 6.22 9.37
CA MET A 65 -0.35 6.94 9.45
C MET A 65 -1.32 6.23 10.40
N GLN A 66 -2.28 6.98 10.94
CA GLN A 66 -3.37 6.40 11.73
C GLN A 66 -4.39 5.76 10.79
N VAL A 67 -4.82 4.53 11.07
CA VAL A 67 -5.77 3.77 10.26
C VAL A 67 -6.92 3.30 11.14
N PRO A 68 -8.18 3.53 10.72
CA PRO A 68 -9.34 2.94 11.38
C PRO A 68 -9.34 1.42 11.27
N HIS A 69 -9.50 0.73 12.39
CA HIS A 69 -9.80 -0.70 12.46
C HIS A 69 -11.17 -0.86 13.11
N GLU A 70 -12.15 -1.20 12.29
CA GLU A 70 -13.53 -1.37 12.73
C GLU A 70 -13.71 -2.67 13.52
N ALA A 71 -14.64 -2.66 14.47
CA ALA A 71 -15.05 -3.87 15.16
C ALA A 71 -15.66 -4.86 14.15
N GLY A 72 -15.16 -6.08 14.17
CA GLY A 72 -15.64 -7.20 13.38
C GLY A 72 -16.24 -8.31 14.24
N PHE A 73 -16.59 -9.42 13.60
CA PHE A 73 -17.07 -10.63 14.28
C PHE A 73 -16.57 -11.90 13.57
N GLY A 74 -16.44 -12.97 14.33
CA GLY A 74 -15.96 -14.25 13.81
C GLY A 74 -15.73 -15.27 14.92
N VAL A 75 -15.09 -16.38 14.58
CA VAL A 75 -14.71 -17.41 15.54
C VAL A 75 -13.31 -17.10 16.08
N GLU A 76 -13.22 -16.80 17.37
CA GLU A 76 -11.92 -16.55 18.04
C GLU A 76 -10.94 -17.72 17.82
N GLY A 77 -9.70 -17.39 17.45
CA GLY A 77 -8.66 -18.38 17.17
C GLY A 77 -8.73 -19.01 15.77
N VAL A 78 -9.77 -18.71 14.98
CA VAL A 78 -9.89 -19.13 13.58
C VAL A 78 -9.86 -17.91 12.66
N ASP A 79 -10.71 -16.92 12.96
CA ASP A 79 -10.79 -15.66 12.24
C ASP A 79 -9.94 -14.58 12.92
N ARG A 80 -9.37 -13.68 12.11
CA ARG A 80 -8.72 -12.46 12.58
C ARG A 80 -9.68 -11.30 12.39
N PHE A 81 -9.99 -10.60 13.48
CA PHE A 81 -10.82 -9.41 13.47
C PHE A 81 -10.57 -8.62 14.77
N SER A 82 -10.83 -7.32 14.74
CA SER A 82 -10.86 -6.53 15.98
C SER A 82 -12.19 -6.71 16.69
N GLN A 83 -12.20 -6.84 18.01
CA GLN A 83 -13.43 -6.89 18.81
C GLN A 83 -14.03 -5.51 19.11
N VAL A 84 -13.29 -4.45 18.78
CA VAL A 84 -13.59 -3.06 19.12
C VAL A 84 -13.25 -2.14 17.95
N ASN A 85 -13.82 -0.95 17.92
CA ASN A 85 -13.37 0.12 17.03
C ASN A 85 -12.10 0.72 17.64
N ILE A 86 -10.97 0.58 16.94
CA ILE A 86 -9.66 1.02 17.43
C ILE A 86 -8.90 1.80 16.36
N THR A 87 -8.04 2.73 16.82
CA THR A 87 -7.16 3.50 15.94
C THR A 87 -5.78 2.86 15.92
N GLU A 88 -5.44 2.21 14.82
CA GLU A 88 -4.15 1.58 14.63
C GLU A 88 -3.15 2.55 14.00
N THR A 89 -1.85 2.28 14.17
CA THR A 89 -0.79 3.00 13.48
C THR A 89 -0.08 2.08 12.50
N SER A 90 -0.20 2.37 11.20
CA SER A 90 0.48 1.58 10.20
C SER A 90 2.01 1.72 10.33
N PRO A 91 2.79 0.70 9.97
CA PRO A 91 4.21 0.89 9.72
C PRO A 91 4.42 1.86 8.55
N ALA A 92 5.66 2.33 8.39
CA ALA A 92 6.06 3.01 7.17
C ALA A 92 6.35 1.97 6.07
N PHE A 93 6.01 2.29 4.82
CA PHE A 93 6.16 1.40 3.69
C PHE A 93 7.20 1.94 2.72
N PHE A 94 8.05 1.04 2.20
CA PHE A 94 8.92 1.35 1.08
C PHE A 94 8.75 0.31 -0.03
N GLU A 95 7.97 0.67 -1.03
CA GLU A 95 7.75 -0.15 -2.21
C GLU A 95 8.84 0.17 -3.24
N LEU A 96 9.71 -0.79 -3.51
CA LEU A 96 10.76 -0.68 -4.54
C LEU A 96 10.45 -1.63 -5.69
N ASN A 97 10.47 -1.11 -6.91
CA ASN A 97 10.16 -1.82 -8.14
C ASN A 97 11.36 -1.75 -9.08
N ALA A 98 11.69 -2.86 -9.73
CA ALA A 98 12.75 -2.93 -10.74
C ALA A 98 12.24 -3.55 -12.03
N LYS A 99 12.64 -2.98 -13.17
CA LYS A 99 12.32 -3.47 -14.51
C LYS A 99 13.56 -3.41 -15.39
N VAL A 100 13.81 -4.45 -16.16
CA VAL A 100 14.76 -4.44 -17.28
C VAL A 100 14.01 -4.59 -18.60
N ALA A 101 14.52 -3.95 -19.65
CA ALA A 101 13.97 -4.04 -20.99
C ALA A 101 15.09 -4.09 -22.03
N TYR A 102 14.87 -4.85 -23.09
CA TYR A 102 15.78 -5.02 -24.22
C TYR A 102 15.04 -4.94 -25.55
N ASN A 103 15.53 -4.11 -26.48
CA ASN A 103 14.97 -3.98 -27.82
C ASN A 103 15.68 -4.93 -28.81
N LEU A 104 14.88 -5.77 -29.48
CA LEU A 104 15.31 -6.63 -30.57
C LEU A 104 14.86 -6.01 -31.90
N ALA A 105 15.79 -5.72 -32.79
CA ALA A 105 15.48 -5.37 -34.18
C ALA A 105 15.27 -6.65 -34.98
N ILE A 106 14.03 -6.90 -35.45
CA ILE A 106 13.71 -8.08 -36.27
C ILE A 106 13.80 -7.73 -37.76
N TYR A 107 13.18 -6.62 -38.16
CA TYR A 107 13.29 -6.05 -39.52
C TYR A 107 13.47 -4.53 -39.43
N ALA A 108 13.73 -3.86 -40.56
CA ALA A 108 13.93 -2.41 -40.61
C ALA A 108 12.82 -1.62 -39.90
N ASP A 109 11.58 -2.06 -40.08
CA ASP A 109 10.36 -1.43 -39.54
C ASP A 109 9.70 -2.28 -38.43
N LEU A 110 10.39 -3.27 -37.87
CA LEU A 110 9.83 -4.11 -36.80
C LEU A 110 10.83 -4.29 -35.65
N GLN A 111 10.48 -3.70 -34.50
CA GLN A 111 11.20 -3.90 -33.24
C GLN A 111 10.30 -4.58 -32.19
N VAL A 112 10.91 -5.46 -31.39
CA VAL A 112 10.27 -6.11 -30.25
C VAL A 112 11.02 -5.73 -28.99
N GLU A 113 10.35 -5.08 -28.04
CA GLU A 113 10.91 -4.85 -26.70
C GLU A 113 10.51 -6.02 -25.79
N LEU A 114 11.48 -6.78 -25.31
CA LEU A 114 11.29 -7.73 -24.22
C LEU A 114 11.49 -7.00 -22.90
N ASN A 115 10.66 -7.27 -21.90
CA ASN A 115 10.83 -6.71 -20.58
C ASN A 115 10.48 -7.70 -19.47
N ALA A 116 11.14 -7.56 -18.34
CA ALA A 116 10.88 -8.34 -17.15
C ALA A 116 11.20 -7.51 -15.90
N GLY A 117 10.64 -7.88 -14.76
CA GLY A 117 10.87 -7.13 -13.54
C GLY A 117 10.24 -7.74 -12.31
N VAL A 118 10.46 -7.04 -11.21
CA VAL A 118 9.94 -7.35 -9.87
C VAL A 118 9.27 -6.11 -9.33
N GLN A 119 8.02 -6.26 -8.91
CA GLN A 119 7.30 -5.26 -8.15
C GLN A 119 7.39 -5.57 -6.66
N ASN A 120 7.46 -4.54 -5.83
CA ASN A 120 7.51 -4.61 -4.37
C ASN A 120 8.60 -5.59 -3.88
N ILE A 121 9.87 -5.33 -4.25
CA ILE A 121 11.04 -6.21 -4.00
C ILE A 121 11.16 -6.61 -2.52
N PHE A 122 10.87 -5.69 -1.60
CA PHE A 122 10.96 -5.95 -0.16
C PHE A 122 9.73 -6.64 0.42
N ASN A 123 8.67 -6.83 -0.38
CA ASN A 123 7.38 -7.35 0.08
C ASN A 123 6.82 -6.53 1.26
N SER A 124 6.81 -5.19 1.15
CA SER A 124 6.23 -4.29 2.15
C SER A 124 4.70 -4.32 2.18
N PHE A 125 4.10 -5.47 1.89
CA PHE A 125 2.66 -5.70 1.86
C PHE A 125 2.15 -5.98 3.28
N GLN A 126 0.93 -5.54 3.57
CA GLN A 126 0.27 -5.79 4.86
C GLN A 126 0.13 -7.31 5.10
N ASP A 127 0.26 -7.75 6.35
CA ASP A 127 0.21 -9.16 6.76
C ASP A 127 -0.80 -9.43 7.91
N ASP A 128 -1.47 -8.39 8.41
CA ASP A 128 -2.42 -8.42 9.51
C ASP A 128 -3.89 -8.32 9.07
N PHE A 129 -4.21 -8.56 7.79
CA PHE A 129 -5.59 -8.48 7.29
C PHE A 129 -6.58 -9.31 8.11
N ASP A 130 -7.75 -8.73 8.34
CA ASP A 130 -8.88 -9.45 8.92
C ASP A 130 -9.37 -10.57 7.98
N THR A 131 -9.83 -11.67 8.59
CA THR A 131 -10.34 -12.87 7.90
C THR A 131 -11.75 -13.22 8.42
N GLY A 132 -12.42 -14.14 7.72
CA GLY A 132 -13.78 -14.54 8.08
C GLY A 132 -14.87 -13.60 7.55
N ALA A 133 -16.11 -13.89 7.94
CA ALA A 133 -17.31 -13.21 7.43
C ALA A 133 -17.47 -11.79 7.99
N GLY A 134 -17.07 -11.54 9.23
CA GLY A 134 -17.16 -10.24 9.89
C GLY A 134 -15.86 -9.44 9.85
N ARG A 135 -14.99 -9.68 8.85
CA ARG A 135 -13.73 -8.94 8.69
C ARG A 135 -13.97 -7.45 8.42
N ALA A 136 -13.13 -6.58 8.98
CA ALA A 136 -13.11 -5.17 8.59
C ALA A 136 -12.50 -5.02 7.18
N SER A 137 -13.36 -5.06 6.15
CA SER A 137 -12.91 -4.99 4.74
C SER A 137 -12.27 -3.65 4.39
N SER A 138 -12.51 -2.62 5.21
CA SER A 138 -11.88 -1.31 5.10
C SER A 138 -10.48 -1.27 5.72
N TYR A 139 -10.09 -2.23 6.58
CA TYR A 139 -8.80 -2.28 7.28
C TYR A 139 -7.67 -2.73 6.34
N ILE A 140 -7.32 -1.83 5.43
CA ILE A 140 -6.27 -2.00 4.43
C ILE A 140 -5.33 -0.80 4.42
N TYR A 141 -4.04 -1.05 4.30
CA TYR A 141 -3.00 -0.04 4.22
C TYR A 141 -1.76 -0.55 3.47
N GLY A 142 -0.86 0.37 3.12
CA GLY A 142 0.39 0.04 2.42
C GLY A 142 0.20 -0.26 0.92
N PRO A 143 1.21 -0.89 0.27
CA PRO A 143 1.18 -1.28 -1.13
C PRO A 143 0.02 -2.26 -1.42
N GLY A 144 -0.65 -2.09 -2.56
CA GLY A 144 -1.82 -2.90 -2.92
C GLY A 144 -1.53 -4.32 -3.40
N THR A 145 -0.25 -4.67 -3.64
CA THR A 145 0.14 -6.00 -4.09
C THR A 145 1.38 -6.51 -3.34
N PRO A 146 1.46 -7.83 -3.09
CA PRO A 146 2.68 -8.45 -2.59
C PRO A 146 3.78 -8.45 -3.66
N ARG A 147 4.97 -8.91 -3.29
CA ARG A 147 6.09 -9.08 -4.21
C ARG A 147 5.66 -9.90 -5.43
N SER A 148 5.76 -9.28 -6.61
CA SER A 148 5.25 -9.85 -7.86
C SER A 148 6.32 -9.83 -8.94
N PHE A 149 6.45 -10.92 -9.68
CA PHE A 149 7.36 -11.03 -10.82
C PHE A 149 6.56 -10.92 -12.10
N PHE A 150 7.10 -10.23 -13.10
CA PHE A 150 6.45 -10.10 -14.40
C PHE A 150 7.46 -10.22 -15.54
N ALA A 151 6.96 -10.65 -16.69
CA ALA A 151 7.65 -10.60 -17.97
C ALA A 151 6.62 -10.28 -19.06
N GLY A 152 7.06 -9.61 -20.12
CA GLY A 152 6.21 -9.25 -21.23
C GLY A 152 7.01 -8.79 -22.44
N PHE A 153 6.29 -8.53 -23.53
CA PHE A 153 6.87 -7.97 -24.75
C PHE A 153 5.99 -6.85 -25.30
N LYS A 154 6.59 -5.94 -26.05
CA LYS A 154 5.89 -4.86 -26.76
C LYS A 154 6.36 -4.84 -28.21
N LEU A 155 5.41 -4.96 -29.13
CA LEU A 155 5.64 -4.76 -30.56
C LEU A 155 5.73 -3.26 -30.86
N LYS A 156 6.72 -2.87 -31.66
CA LYS A 156 6.91 -1.52 -32.19
C LYS A 156 6.99 -1.65 -33.71
N LEU A 157 5.91 -1.18 -34.37
CA LEU A 157 5.76 -1.07 -35.82
C LEU A 157 6.20 0.34 -36.26
#